data_AF-A0A8S0V205-F1
#
_entry.id   AF-A0A8S0V205-F1
#
_cell.length_a   1.000
_cell.length_b   1.000
_cell.length_c   1.000
_cell.angle_alpha   90.00
_cell.angle_beta   90.00
_cell.angle_gamma   90.00
#
_symmetry.space_group_name_H-M   'P 1'
#
loop_
_entity.id
_entity.type
_entity.pdbx_description
1 polymer ?
#
loop_
_entity_poly.entity_id
_entity_poly.type
_entity_poly.pdbx_seq_one_letter_code
_entity_poly.pdbx_strand_id
1 'polypeptide(L)'
;MDSWENGTEGVAIHGNEGIEEAEPILMEQSQRFRMFPIRYPQLWEMYKKAEASFWAAEEVDLSQDVQQWETLSKSEKHFISHVLAFFAASDGIVLENLAARFLNDVQIPEARAFYGFQMAMENIHSEMYSLLLETYIKDSEEKNRLFNAIEDIPCVAQKAKWALHWIKSSSSFAERLVAFACVEGIFFSGSFCAIFWLKKRGLMPGLTFSNELISRDEGLHCDFACLLYSTLRNQLHWQKVQLIVHEAVEIETQFVCDALPCALIGMNSELMSQYIKFVADHLLVALGCPRKYNVQNPFDWMEFISLQ
;
A
#
# COMPACT_ATOMS: atom_id res chain seq x y z
N MET A 1 -71.01 -38.35 -7.54
CA MET A 1 -71.08 -37.48 -8.72
C MET A 1 -70.42 -36.16 -8.33
N ASP A 2 -69.15 -36.14 -7.93
CA ASP A 2 -67.90 -36.52 -8.64
C ASP A 2 -67.16 -35.19 -8.88
N SER A 3 -66.22 -34.82 -8.02
CA SER A 3 -64.79 -35.17 -8.06
C SER A 3 -64.05 -34.43 -9.18
N TRP A 4 -63.23 -33.45 -8.83
CA TRP A 4 -61.93 -33.18 -9.49
C TRP A 4 -61.03 -32.46 -8.48
N GLU A 5 -60.16 -33.26 -7.86
CA GLU A 5 -58.92 -32.81 -7.20
C GLU A 5 -57.87 -32.44 -8.25
N ASN A 6 -57.03 -31.46 -7.92
CA ASN A 6 -55.61 -31.31 -8.27
C ASN A 6 -55.18 -30.00 -7.58
N GLY A 7 -54.33 -29.96 -6.56
CA GLY A 7 -53.11 -30.74 -6.40
C GLY A 7 -51.93 -29.88 -6.83
N THR A 8 -51.49 -28.94 -5.99
CA THR A 8 -50.13 -28.39 -6.03
C THR A 8 -49.70 -28.04 -4.60
N GLU A 9 -48.89 -28.95 -4.06
CA GLU A 9 -48.09 -28.77 -2.85
C GLU A 9 -47.23 -27.51 -2.99
N GLY A 10 -47.26 -26.67 -1.96
CA GLY A 10 -46.28 -25.62 -1.79
C GLY A 10 -44.91 -26.25 -1.58
N VAL A 11 -44.08 -26.24 -2.62
CA VAL A 11 -42.65 -26.51 -2.48
C VAL A 11 -42.07 -25.34 -1.71
N ALA A 12 -41.92 -25.53 -0.39
CA ALA A 12 -41.01 -24.75 0.42
C ALA A 12 -39.61 -25.01 -0.13
N ILE A 13 -39.13 -24.10 -0.97
CA ILE A 13 -37.74 -24.04 -1.37
C ILE A 13 -37.00 -23.57 -0.13
N HIS A 14 -36.59 -24.51 0.73
CA HIS A 14 -35.53 -24.29 1.70
C HIS A 14 -34.24 -24.05 0.90
N GLY A 15 -34.08 -22.80 0.44
CA GLY A 15 -32.78 -22.26 0.08
C GLY A 15 -31.97 -22.19 1.36
N ASN A 16 -31.22 -23.24 1.63
CA ASN A 16 -30.12 -23.24 2.59
C ASN A 16 -28.94 -22.51 1.94
N GLU A 17 -29.14 -21.24 1.58
CA GLU A 17 -28.05 -20.30 1.36
C GLU A 17 -27.57 -19.94 2.76
N GLY A 18 -26.40 -20.47 3.12
CA GLY A 18 -25.77 -20.14 4.39
C GLY A 18 -25.70 -18.62 4.52
N ILE A 19 -26.36 -18.07 5.53
CA ILE A 19 -26.24 -16.67 5.88
C ILE A 19 -24.77 -16.49 6.25
N GLU A 20 -23.96 -15.96 5.33
CA GLU A 20 -22.62 -15.47 5.67
C GLU A 20 -22.81 -14.53 6.86
N GLU A 21 -22.19 -14.86 7.99
CA GLU A 21 -22.27 -14.00 9.16
C GLU A 21 -21.71 -12.64 8.78
N ALA A 22 -22.56 -11.63 8.78
CA ALA A 22 -22.16 -10.29 8.39
C ALA A 22 -21.01 -9.79 9.29
N GLU A 23 -20.08 -9.07 8.66
CA GLU A 23 -18.87 -8.57 9.33
C GLU A 23 -19.22 -7.42 10.29
N PRO A 24 -18.97 -7.55 11.61
CA PRO A 24 -19.36 -6.52 12.59
C PRO A 24 -18.76 -5.13 12.33
N ILE A 25 -17.56 -5.09 11.72
CA ILE A 25 -16.86 -3.84 11.41
C ILE A 25 -17.47 -3.09 10.21
N LEU A 26 -18.27 -3.78 9.39
CA LEU A 26 -18.92 -3.26 8.18
C LEU A 26 -20.41 -2.96 8.37
N MET A 27 -21.01 -3.38 9.49
CA MET A 27 -22.42 -3.15 9.78
C MET A 27 -22.69 -1.69 10.15
N GLU A 28 -23.71 -1.09 9.55
CA GLU A 28 -24.16 0.27 9.88
C GLU A 28 -24.42 0.43 11.39
N GLN A 29 -23.80 1.44 11.99
CA GLN A 29 -23.98 1.76 13.39
C GLN A 29 -24.89 2.97 13.56
N SER A 30 -26.20 2.73 13.64
CA SER A 30 -27.24 3.76 13.68
C SER A 30 -27.14 4.77 14.83
N GLN A 31 -26.26 4.57 15.83
CA GLN A 31 -26.19 5.43 17.02
C GLN A 31 -24.76 5.72 17.54
N ARG A 32 -23.69 5.35 16.82
CA ARG A 32 -22.31 5.48 17.34
C ARG A 32 -21.47 6.54 16.63
N PHE A 33 -21.91 7.80 16.75
CA PHE A 33 -21.11 8.97 16.32
C PHE A 33 -20.11 9.46 17.40
N ARG A 34 -20.00 8.74 18.52
CA ARG A 34 -19.12 9.10 19.64
C ARG A 34 -17.93 8.13 19.68
N MET A 35 -16.73 8.67 19.90
CA MET A 35 -15.52 7.87 20.00
C MET A 35 -15.54 6.95 21.23
N PHE A 36 -16.00 7.47 22.37
CA PHE A 36 -16.04 6.72 23.63
C PHE A 36 -17.39 6.05 23.90
N PRO A 37 -17.41 4.88 24.58
CA PRO A 37 -16.24 4.10 25.00
C PRO A 37 -15.56 3.38 23.82
N ILE A 38 -14.24 3.22 23.87
CA ILE A 38 -13.46 2.45 22.87
C ILE A 38 -13.83 0.97 22.96
N ARG A 39 -14.17 0.35 21.82
CA ARG A 39 -14.53 -1.07 21.68
C ARG A 39 -13.45 -1.91 21.02
N TYR A 40 -12.59 -1.30 20.21
CA TYR A 40 -11.46 -1.96 19.55
C TYR A 40 -10.13 -1.30 20.00
N PRO A 41 -9.60 -1.65 21.19
CA PRO A 41 -8.41 -1.02 21.73
C PRO A 41 -7.18 -1.13 20.84
N GLN A 42 -6.99 -2.26 20.17
CA GLN A 42 -5.84 -2.50 19.27
C GLN A 42 -5.88 -1.58 18.04
N LEU A 43 -7.06 -1.37 17.44
CA LEU A 43 -7.22 -0.42 16.32
C LEU A 43 -7.01 1.03 16.79
N TRP A 44 -7.48 1.36 17.99
CA TRP A 44 -7.27 2.68 18.58
C TRP A 44 -5.81 2.96 18.92
N GLU A 45 -5.08 1.96 19.39
CA GLU A 45 -3.64 2.04 19.65
C GLU A 45 -2.86 2.31 18.36
N MET A 46 -3.20 1.63 17.26
CA MET A 46 -2.63 1.92 15.94
C MET A 46 -2.90 3.36 15.50
N TYR A 47 -4.12 3.87 15.72
CA TYR A 47 -4.43 5.27 15.43
C TYR A 47 -3.57 6.21 16.28
N LYS A 48 -3.42 5.93 17.58
CA LYS A 48 -2.56 6.74 18.45
C LYS A 48 -1.07 6.68 18.06
N LYS A 49 -0.60 5.53 17.58
CA LYS A 49 0.75 5.37 17.04
C LYS A 49 0.95 6.20 15.76
N ALA A 50 -0.04 6.21 14.86
CA ALA A 50 -0.04 7.04 13.67
C ALA A 50 -0.04 8.54 14.04
N GLU A 51 -0.97 8.95 14.91
CA GLU A 51 -1.11 10.33 15.37
C GLU A 51 0.19 10.86 16.02
N ALA A 52 0.88 10.03 16.81
CA ALA A 52 2.15 10.38 17.44
C ALA A 52 3.32 10.47 16.45
N SER A 53 3.14 10.01 15.21
CA SER A 53 4.16 9.97 14.16
C SER A 53 4.00 11.10 13.13
N PHE A 54 3.06 12.03 13.36
CA PHE A 54 2.82 13.18 12.49
C PHE A 54 4.12 13.92 12.13
N TRP A 55 4.24 14.31 10.87
CA TRP A 55 5.29 15.18 10.34
C TRP A 55 4.73 16.01 9.18
N ALA A 56 5.36 17.13 8.88
CA ALA A 56 5.03 17.99 7.74
C ALA A 56 6.18 18.06 6.72
N ALA A 57 5.86 18.31 5.44
CA ALA A 57 6.85 18.37 4.37
C ALA A 57 7.94 19.42 4.63
N GLU A 58 7.61 20.50 5.33
CA GLU A 58 8.54 21.57 5.72
C GLU A 58 9.63 21.13 6.71
N GLU A 59 9.48 19.97 7.35
CA GLU A 59 10.52 19.40 8.22
C GLU A 59 11.68 18.79 7.42
N VAL A 60 11.53 18.61 6.10
CA VAL A 60 12.53 18.01 5.23
C VAL A 60 13.40 19.09 4.57
N ASP A 61 14.67 19.16 4.96
CA ASP A 61 15.65 20.08 4.35
C ASP A 61 16.21 19.52 3.03
N LEU A 62 15.87 20.18 1.92
CA LEU A 62 16.34 19.84 0.57
C LEU A 62 17.54 20.69 0.10
N SER A 63 18.11 21.54 0.95
CA SER A 63 19.16 22.50 0.55
C SER A 63 20.42 21.82 0.01
N GLN A 64 20.85 20.72 0.63
CA GLN A 64 22.01 19.94 0.22
C GLN A 64 21.70 19.08 -1.03
N ASP A 65 20.48 18.59 -1.14
CA ASP A 65 20.05 17.73 -2.23
C ASP A 65 20.16 18.41 -3.60
N VAL A 66 19.87 19.71 -3.68
CA VAL A 66 20.03 20.48 -4.92
C VAL A 66 21.46 20.40 -5.45
N GLN A 67 22.46 20.45 -4.56
CA GLN A 67 23.87 20.37 -4.94
C GLN A 67 24.26 18.94 -5.29
N GLN A 68 23.85 17.97 -4.47
CA GLN A 68 24.19 16.57 -4.68
C GLN A 68 23.53 16.00 -5.94
N TRP A 69 22.31 16.42 -6.24
CA TRP A 69 21.60 16.06 -7.47
C TRP A 69 22.49 16.30 -8.68
N GLU A 70 23.13 17.47 -8.79
CA GLU A 70 23.98 17.79 -9.94
C GLU A 70 25.20 16.89 -10.10
N THR A 71 25.67 16.28 -9.00
CA THR A 71 26.80 15.35 -9.00
C THR A 71 26.42 13.91 -9.38
N LEU A 72 25.13 13.57 -9.36
CA LEU A 72 24.66 12.24 -9.71
C LEU A 72 24.86 11.94 -11.19
N SER A 73 25.14 10.66 -11.48
CA SER A 73 25.19 10.17 -12.84
C SER A 73 23.81 10.28 -13.52
N LYS A 74 23.81 10.26 -14.86
CA LYS A 74 22.56 10.26 -15.64
C LYS A 74 21.66 9.08 -15.29
N SER A 75 22.25 7.92 -15.01
CA SER A 75 21.54 6.70 -14.62
C SER A 75 20.87 6.83 -13.25
N GLU A 76 21.56 7.42 -12.27
CA GLU A 76 20.98 7.70 -10.95
C GLU A 76 19.86 8.73 -11.02
N LYS A 77 20.07 9.85 -11.74
CA LYS A 77 19.02 10.86 -11.97
C LYS A 77 17.79 10.25 -12.62
N HIS A 78 17.98 9.42 -13.65
CA HIS A 78 16.89 8.73 -14.35
C HIS A 78 16.13 7.79 -13.43
N PHE A 79 16.84 6.97 -12.64
CA PHE A 79 16.21 6.06 -11.68
C PHE A 79 15.38 6.83 -10.64
N ILE A 80 15.98 7.82 -9.98
CA ILE A 80 15.32 8.57 -8.91
C ILE A 80 14.11 9.34 -9.46
N SER A 81 14.24 10.01 -10.61
CA SER A 81 13.12 10.79 -11.16
C SER A 81 11.91 9.93 -11.51
N HIS A 82 12.13 8.71 -12.03
CA HIS A 82 11.03 7.81 -12.39
C HIS A 82 10.42 7.12 -11.15
N VAL A 83 11.22 6.85 -10.11
CA VAL A 83 10.69 6.40 -8.81
C VAL A 83 9.80 7.47 -8.18
N LEU A 84 10.24 8.73 -8.15
CA LEU A 84 9.46 9.84 -7.60
C LEU A 84 8.16 10.09 -8.41
N ALA A 85 8.24 10.00 -9.73
CA ALA A 85 7.08 10.10 -10.60
C ALA A 85 6.04 8.99 -10.34
N PHE A 86 6.51 7.76 -10.11
CA PHE A 86 5.66 6.64 -9.72
C PHE A 86 4.96 6.90 -8.38
N PHE A 87 5.69 7.34 -7.37
CA PHE A 87 5.13 7.62 -6.04
C PHE A 87 4.09 8.73 -6.08
N ALA A 88 4.41 9.88 -6.69
CA ALA A 88 3.51 11.02 -6.77
C ALA A 88 2.14 10.66 -7.40
N ALA A 89 2.13 9.73 -8.36
CA ALA A 89 0.93 9.27 -9.00
C ALA A 89 0.19 8.16 -8.20
N SER A 90 0.92 7.36 -7.42
CA SER A 90 0.36 6.22 -6.68
C SER A 90 -0.40 6.64 -5.43
N ASP A 91 0.09 7.64 -4.68
CA ASP A 91 -0.58 8.12 -3.46
C ASP A 91 -1.97 8.69 -3.79
N GLY A 92 -2.13 9.31 -4.97
CA GLY A 92 -3.45 9.74 -5.46
C GLY A 92 -4.43 8.57 -5.66
N ILE A 93 -3.94 7.41 -6.10
CA ILE A 93 -4.75 6.19 -6.26
C ILE A 93 -5.12 5.61 -4.89
N VAL A 94 -4.18 5.60 -3.94
CA VAL A 94 -4.39 5.16 -2.55
C VAL A 94 -5.45 6.03 -1.87
N LEU A 95 -5.32 7.36 -1.99
CA LEU A 95 -6.28 8.32 -1.43
C LEU A 95 -7.70 8.11 -1.97
N GLU A 96 -7.85 7.89 -3.28
CA GLU A 96 -9.15 7.59 -3.89
C GLU A 96 -9.76 6.29 -3.33
N ASN A 97 -8.95 5.24 -3.14
CA ASN A 97 -9.42 3.99 -2.54
C ASN A 97 -9.89 4.19 -1.09
N LEU A 98 -9.10 4.88 -0.27
CA LEU A 98 -9.42 5.16 1.12
C LEU A 98 -10.73 5.95 1.22
N ALA A 99 -10.85 7.04 0.45
CA ALA A 99 -12.00 7.93 0.48
C ALA A 99 -13.28 7.28 -0.09
N ALA A 100 -13.17 6.70 -1.29
CA ALA A 100 -14.34 6.20 -2.02
C ALA A 100 -14.79 4.81 -1.54
N ARG A 101 -13.89 4.00 -0.97
CA ARG A 101 -14.19 2.61 -0.60
C ARG A 101 -14.06 2.41 0.91
N PHE A 102 -12.85 2.35 1.47
CA PHE A 102 -12.68 1.83 2.83
C PHE A 102 -13.33 2.68 3.91
N LEU A 103 -13.30 4.01 3.79
CA LEU A 103 -13.99 4.89 4.73
C LEU A 103 -15.51 4.77 4.62
N ASN A 104 -16.04 4.33 3.48
CA ASN A 104 -17.47 4.07 3.29
C ASN A 104 -17.87 2.66 3.75
N ASP A 105 -17.00 1.66 3.58
CA ASP A 105 -17.25 0.28 3.97
C ASP A 105 -17.15 0.11 5.50
N VAL A 106 -16.13 0.67 6.14
CA VAL A 106 -15.85 0.47 7.57
C VAL A 106 -16.65 1.43 8.45
N GLN A 107 -17.41 0.87 9.39
CA GLN A 107 -18.39 1.60 10.20
C GLN A 107 -17.93 1.87 11.63
N ILE A 108 -16.83 1.25 12.08
CA ILE A 108 -16.34 1.42 13.46
C ILE A 108 -15.50 2.71 13.59
N PRO A 109 -15.75 3.55 14.63
CA PRO A 109 -15.11 4.86 14.75
C PRO A 109 -13.59 4.77 14.96
N GLU A 110 -13.09 3.72 15.60
CA GLU A 110 -11.67 3.51 15.83
C GLU A 110 -10.88 3.36 14.52
N ALA A 111 -11.40 2.57 13.57
CA ALA A 111 -10.76 2.40 12.26
C ALA A 111 -10.94 3.64 11.37
N ARG A 112 -12.10 4.31 11.44
CA ARG A 112 -12.32 5.57 10.71
C ARG A 112 -11.39 6.68 11.19
N ALA A 113 -11.03 6.70 12.48
CA ALA A 113 -10.03 7.62 13.01
C ALA A 113 -8.64 7.35 12.41
N PHE A 114 -8.24 6.07 12.33
CA PHE A 114 -7.00 5.68 11.65
C PHE A 114 -7.03 6.12 10.19
N TYR A 115 -8.06 5.74 9.42
CA TYR A 115 -8.15 6.11 8.00
C TYR A 115 -8.19 7.62 7.76
N GLY A 116 -8.86 8.38 8.63
CA GLY A 116 -8.85 9.84 8.54
C GLY A 116 -7.45 10.43 8.70
N PHE A 117 -6.63 9.84 9.57
CA PHE A 117 -5.25 10.26 9.75
C PHE A 117 -4.34 9.75 8.63
N GLN A 118 -4.50 8.50 8.19
CA GLN A 118 -3.81 7.94 7.03
C GLN A 118 -4.02 8.85 5.81
N MET A 119 -5.28 9.18 5.47
CA MET A 119 -5.58 10.10 4.36
C MET A 119 -4.92 11.47 4.51
N ALA A 120 -4.75 12.00 5.73
CA ALA A 120 -4.03 13.24 5.94
C ALA A 120 -2.54 13.07 5.63
N MET A 121 -1.93 11.96 6.06
CA MET A 121 -0.53 11.64 5.78
C MET A 121 -0.28 11.36 4.29
N GLU A 122 -1.18 10.66 3.59
CA GLU A 122 -1.10 10.45 2.13
C GLU A 122 -1.04 11.79 1.36
N ASN A 123 -1.77 12.81 1.82
CA ASN A 123 -1.69 14.14 1.20
C ASN A 123 -0.32 14.79 1.43
N ILE A 124 0.28 14.60 2.61
CA ILE A 124 1.62 15.09 2.94
C ILE A 124 2.69 14.33 2.14
N HIS A 125 2.51 13.02 1.94
CA HIS A 125 3.39 12.21 1.09
C HIS A 125 3.34 12.71 -0.37
N SER A 126 2.14 12.91 -0.90
CA SER A 126 1.93 13.45 -2.25
C SER A 126 2.56 14.84 -2.43
N GLU A 127 2.42 15.72 -1.42
CA GLU A 127 3.09 17.02 -1.38
C GLU A 127 4.62 16.85 -1.38
N MET A 128 5.15 15.98 -0.53
CA MET A 128 6.58 15.73 -0.41
C MET A 128 7.19 15.22 -1.72
N TYR A 129 6.57 14.24 -2.37
CA TYR A 129 7.03 13.75 -3.68
C TYR A 129 6.96 14.82 -4.76
N SER A 130 5.91 15.64 -4.76
CA SER A 130 5.79 16.77 -5.69
C SER A 130 6.88 17.81 -5.45
N LEU A 131 7.20 18.11 -4.18
CA LEU A 131 8.27 19.02 -3.80
C LEU A 131 9.65 18.49 -4.21
N LEU A 132 9.91 17.19 -4.06
CA LEU A 132 11.15 16.54 -4.51
C LEU A 132 11.31 16.67 -6.03
N LEU A 133 10.26 16.36 -6.81
CA LEU A 133 10.26 16.53 -8.26
C LEU A 133 10.48 17.99 -8.68
N GLU A 134 9.79 18.93 -8.05
CA GLU A 134 9.93 20.37 -8.31
C GLU A 134 11.36 20.86 -8.01
N THR A 135 11.96 20.30 -6.96
CA THR A 135 13.31 20.64 -6.52
C THR A 135 14.37 20.11 -7.47
N TYR A 136 14.25 18.87 -7.93
CA TYR A 136 15.28 18.19 -8.72
C TYR A 136 15.16 18.43 -10.23
N ILE A 137 13.93 18.56 -10.74
CA ILE A 137 13.67 18.63 -12.18
C ILE A 137 13.38 20.08 -12.58
N LYS A 138 14.37 20.74 -13.18
CA LYS A 138 14.26 22.15 -13.61
C LYS A 138 13.64 22.31 -14.99
N ASP A 139 13.71 21.28 -15.83
CA ASP A 139 13.10 21.30 -17.15
C ASP A 139 11.58 21.08 -17.04
N SER A 140 10.80 22.04 -17.54
CA SER A 140 9.34 22.02 -17.41
C SER A 140 8.68 20.93 -18.27
N GLU A 141 9.26 20.56 -19.41
CA GLU A 141 8.71 19.51 -20.27
C GLU A 141 8.89 18.13 -19.64
N GLU A 142 10.10 17.81 -19.17
CA GLU A 142 10.37 16.55 -18.46
C GLU A 142 9.57 16.48 -17.17
N LYS A 143 9.44 17.59 -16.43
CA LYS A 143 8.60 17.65 -15.24
C LYS A 143 7.14 17.30 -15.56
N ASN A 144 6.55 17.88 -16.59
CA ASN A 144 5.18 17.57 -17.01
C ASN A 144 5.03 16.08 -17.41
N ARG A 145 6.02 15.52 -18.10
CA ARG A 145 6.04 14.10 -18.46
C ARG A 145 6.06 13.20 -17.22
N LEU A 146 6.85 13.56 -16.21
CA LEU A 146 6.96 12.81 -14.95
C LEU A 146 5.67 12.93 -14.11
N PHE A 147 5.00 14.08 -14.07
CA PHE A 147 3.70 14.19 -13.40
C PHE A 147 2.59 13.38 -14.09
N ASN A 148 2.69 13.16 -15.41
CA ASN A 148 1.76 12.32 -16.18
C ASN A 148 2.22 10.86 -16.31
N ALA A 149 3.05 10.37 -15.38
CA ALA A 149 3.71 9.07 -15.48
C ALA A 149 2.77 7.87 -15.66
N ILE A 150 1.53 7.92 -15.14
CA ILE A 150 0.55 6.84 -15.36
C ILE A 150 0.21 6.66 -16.85
N GLU A 151 0.16 7.75 -17.61
CA GLU A 151 -0.14 7.72 -19.04
C GLU A 151 1.12 7.49 -19.87
N ASP A 152 2.24 8.10 -19.47
CA ASP A 152 3.45 8.17 -20.29
C ASP A 152 4.50 7.08 -19.99
N ILE A 153 4.42 6.40 -18.82
CA ILE A 153 5.43 5.43 -18.37
C ILE A 153 4.80 4.04 -18.20
N PRO A 154 5.03 3.10 -19.14
CA PRO A 154 4.34 1.81 -19.16
C PRO A 154 4.44 0.98 -17.87
N CYS A 155 5.57 1.03 -17.17
CA CYS A 155 5.74 0.27 -15.92
C CYS A 155 4.99 0.86 -14.73
N VAL A 156 4.79 2.18 -14.71
CA VAL A 156 3.91 2.86 -13.75
C VAL A 156 2.45 2.52 -14.05
N ALA A 157 2.08 2.53 -15.34
CA ALA A 157 0.73 2.20 -15.79
C ALA A 157 0.27 0.80 -15.37
N GLN A 158 1.16 -0.21 -15.39
CA GLN A 158 0.83 -1.58 -15.01
C GLN A 158 0.45 -1.70 -13.52
N LYS A 159 1.23 -1.10 -12.62
CA LYS A 159 0.93 -1.05 -11.18
C LYS A 159 -0.36 -0.29 -10.90
N ALA A 160 -0.49 0.90 -11.50
CA ALA A 160 -1.70 1.72 -11.39
C ALA A 160 -2.94 0.95 -11.85
N LYS A 161 -2.85 0.23 -12.97
CA LYS A 161 -3.95 -0.61 -13.49
C LYS A 161 -4.34 -1.72 -12.52
N TRP A 162 -3.37 -2.39 -11.89
CA TRP A 162 -3.65 -3.42 -10.89
C TRP A 162 -4.35 -2.82 -9.66
N ALA A 163 -3.85 -1.71 -9.12
CA ALA A 163 -4.47 -1.04 -7.98
C ALA A 163 -5.91 -0.57 -8.32
N LEU A 164 -6.09 0.12 -9.45
CA LEU A 164 -7.39 0.59 -9.92
C LEU A 164 -8.38 -0.54 -10.19
N HIS A 165 -7.91 -1.73 -10.60
CA HIS A 165 -8.77 -2.90 -10.75
C HIS A 165 -9.43 -3.26 -9.42
N TRP A 166 -8.68 -3.34 -8.32
CA TRP A 166 -9.22 -3.67 -7.01
C TRP A 166 -10.17 -2.60 -6.47
N ILE A 167 -9.84 -1.32 -6.66
CA ILE A 167 -10.71 -0.20 -6.27
C ILE A 167 -12.09 -0.31 -6.93
N LYS A 168 -12.10 -0.54 -8.25
CA LYS A 168 -13.32 -0.61 -9.08
C LYS A 168 -14.00 -1.98 -9.06
N SER A 169 -13.36 -2.99 -8.48
CA SER A 169 -13.88 -4.36 -8.45
C SER A 169 -15.11 -4.48 -7.55
N SER A 170 -15.95 -5.46 -7.86
CA SER A 170 -17.03 -5.95 -6.99
C SER A 170 -16.54 -7.00 -5.98
N SER A 171 -15.22 -7.16 -5.81
CA SER A 171 -14.61 -8.14 -4.92
C SER A 171 -14.97 -7.87 -3.46
N SER A 172 -14.92 -8.92 -2.64
CA SER A 172 -15.23 -8.84 -1.21
C SER A 172 -14.34 -7.81 -0.50
N PHE A 173 -14.78 -7.29 0.65
CA PHE A 173 -13.96 -6.40 1.48
C PHE A 173 -12.63 -7.07 1.85
N ALA A 174 -12.65 -8.36 2.20
CA ALA A 174 -11.46 -9.14 2.54
C ALA A 174 -10.44 -9.20 1.39
N GLU A 175 -10.88 -9.46 0.15
CA GLU A 175 -10.01 -9.45 -1.04
C GLU A 175 -9.41 -8.07 -1.29
N ARG A 176 -10.24 -7.03 -1.22
CA ARG A 176 -9.78 -5.65 -1.43
C ARG A 176 -8.80 -5.20 -0.35
N LEU A 177 -9.01 -5.60 0.90
CA LEU A 177 -8.12 -5.28 2.02
C LEU A 177 -6.76 -5.96 1.87
N VAL A 178 -6.71 -7.23 1.45
CA VAL A 178 -5.45 -7.93 1.14
C VAL A 178 -4.73 -7.27 -0.04
N ALA A 179 -5.47 -6.92 -1.10
CA ALA A 179 -4.89 -6.23 -2.24
C ALA A 179 -4.32 -4.85 -1.84
N PHE A 180 -5.02 -4.12 -0.98
CA PHE A 180 -4.54 -2.86 -0.44
C PHE A 180 -3.28 -3.02 0.40
N ALA A 181 -3.22 -4.02 1.28
CA ALA A 181 -2.00 -4.31 2.04
C ALA A 181 -0.80 -4.62 1.11
N CYS A 182 -1.03 -5.16 -0.09
CA CYS A 182 0.02 -5.33 -1.10
C CYS A 182 0.44 -4.01 -1.76
N VAL A 183 -0.47 -3.04 -1.92
CA VAL A 183 -0.12 -1.71 -2.43
C VAL A 183 0.84 -1.02 -1.45
N GLU A 184 0.42 -0.89 -0.19
CA GLU A 184 1.21 -0.23 0.87
C GLU A 184 2.52 -1.00 1.16
N GLY A 185 2.44 -2.34 1.23
CA GLY A 185 3.54 -3.17 1.73
C GLY A 185 4.49 -3.74 0.68
N ILE A 186 4.05 -3.95 -0.57
CA ILE A 186 4.85 -4.60 -1.62
C ILE A 186 5.20 -3.63 -2.75
N PHE A 187 4.24 -2.88 -3.30
CA PHE A 187 4.46 -2.05 -4.50
C PHE A 187 5.41 -0.87 -4.31
N PHE A 188 5.70 -0.52 -3.06
CA PHE A 188 6.70 0.50 -2.72
C PHE A 188 8.01 -0.07 -2.19
N SER A 189 8.04 -1.36 -1.84
CA SER A 189 9.14 -1.99 -1.12
C SER A 189 10.48 -1.92 -1.85
N GLY A 190 10.52 -2.19 -3.16
CA GLY A 190 11.74 -2.12 -3.96
C GLY A 190 12.27 -0.69 -4.10
N SER A 191 11.36 0.27 -4.30
CA SER A 191 11.70 1.69 -4.38
C SER A 191 12.25 2.23 -3.07
N PHE A 192 11.63 1.92 -1.93
CA PHE A 192 12.13 2.31 -0.61
C PHE A 192 13.53 1.72 -0.35
N CYS A 193 13.71 0.43 -0.63
CA CYS A 193 15.01 -0.23 -0.49
C CYS A 193 16.08 0.44 -1.38
N ALA A 194 15.72 0.84 -2.59
CA ALA A 194 16.60 1.50 -3.53
C ALA A 194 17.02 2.91 -3.07
N ILE A 195 16.11 3.67 -2.44
CA ILE A 195 16.45 4.98 -1.86
C ILE A 195 17.31 4.80 -0.60
N PHE A 196 17.05 3.79 0.24
CA PHE A 196 17.94 3.47 1.37
C PHE A 196 19.35 3.07 0.94
N TRP A 197 19.51 2.49 -0.25
CA TRP A 197 20.84 2.27 -0.82
C TRP A 197 21.58 3.60 -1.11
N LEU A 198 20.89 4.66 -1.51
CA LEU A 198 21.48 6.00 -1.65
C LEU A 198 21.92 6.55 -0.28
N LYS A 199 21.11 6.33 0.78
CA LYS A 199 21.48 6.69 2.16
C LYS A 199 22.79 5.99 2.58
N LYS A 200 22.92 4.69 2.30
CA LYS A 200 24.15 3.92 2.59
C LYS A 200 25.38 4.51 1.89
N ARG A 201 25.19 5.16 0.75
CA ARG A 201 26.25 5.85 -0.01
C ARG A 201 26.45 7.32 0.40
N GLY A 202 25.67 7.83 1.35
CA GLY A 202 25.74 9.21 1.83
C GLY A 202 25.20 10.24 0.83
N LEU A 203 24.22 9.84 0.01
CA LEU A 203 23.65 10.67 -1.06
C LEU A 203 22.21 11.09 -0.74
N MET A 204 21.84 12.29 -1.22
CA MET A 204 20.50 12.87 -1.20
C MET A 204 19.86 12.86 0.21
N PRO A 205 20.47 13.55 1.20
CA PRO A 205 20.03 13.46 2.59
C PRO A 205 18.56 13.82 2.79
N GLY A 206 18.04 14.83 2.09
CA GLY A 206 16.63 15.21 2.11
C GLY A 206 15.71 14.12 1.58
N LEU A 207 16.00 13.58 0.37
CA LEU A 207 15.28 12.44 -0.21
C LEU A 207 15.27 11.23 0.72
N THR A 208 16.42 10.90 1.29
CA THR A 208 16.54 9.71 2.14
C THR A 208 15.83 9.88 3.49
N PHE A 209 15.84 11.10 4.04
CA PHE A 209 15.10 11.41 5.26
C PHE A 209 13.58 11.39 5.03
N SER A 210 13.07 11.98 3.94
CA SER A 210 11.64 11.88 3.61
C SER A 210 11.23 10.43 3.36
N ASN A 211 12.10 9.64 2.70
CA ASN A 211 11.86 8.21 2.47
C ASN A 211 11.79 7.40 3.78
N GLU A 212 12.55 7.77 4.82
CA GLU A 212 12.43 7.15 6.16
C GLU A 212 11.06 7.40 6.76
N LEU A 213 10.59 8.65 6.72
CA LEU A 213 9.30 9.04 7.28
C LEU A 213 8.15 8.33 6.54
N ILE A 214 8.17 8.38 5.20
CA ILE A 214 7.13 7.77 4.37
C ILE A 214 7.15 6.25 4.51
N SER A 215 8.30 5.58 4.40
CA SER A 215 8.35 4.11 4.50
C SER A 215 7.92 3.59 5.88
N ARG A 216 8.14 4.36 6.95
CA ARG A 216 7.60 4.07 8.28
C ARG A 216 6.07 4.18 8.30
N ASP A 217 5.52 5.23 7.71
CA ASP A 217 4.08 5.45 7.63
C ASP A 217 3.41 4.32 6.81
N GLU A 218 3.95 3.97 5.65
CA GLU A 218 3.46 2.86 4.81
C GLU A 218 3.53 1.51 5.53
N GLY A 219 4.59 1.27 6.32
CA GLY A 219 4.67 0.11 7.18
C GLY A 219 3.52 0.06 8.19
N LEU A 220 3.20 1.20 8.81
CA LEU A 220 2.10 1.32 9.76
C LEU A 220 0.73 1.14 9.09
N HIS A 221 0.54 1.64 7.88
CA HIS A 221 -0.67 1.45 7.10
C HIS A 221 -0.88 -0.02 6.72
N CYS A 222 0.18 -0.69 6.27
CA CYS A 222 0.18 -2.12 5.96
C CYS A 222 -0.14 -2.97 7.22
N ASP A 223 0.49 -2.66 8.35
CA ASP A 223 0.21 -3.29 9.64
C ASP A 223 -1.25 -3.11 10.06
N PHE A 224 -1.81 -1.91 9.86
CA PHE A 224 -3.21 -1.63 10.14
C PHE A 224 -4.14 -2.44 9.24
N ALA A 225 -3.84 -2.56 7.95
CA ALA A 225 -4.61 -3.40 7.04
C ALA A 225 -4.60 -4.88 7.48
N CYS A 226 -3.45 -5.40 7.91
CA CYS A 226 -3.32 -6.75 8.45
C CYS A 226 -4.10 -6.93 9.76
N LEU A 227 -4.00 -5.96 10.68
CA LEU A 227 -4.75 -5.99 11.94
C LEU A 227 -6.26 -5.95 11.67
N LEU A 228 -6.73 -5.08 10.77
CA LEU A 228 -8.14 -5.00 10.40
C LEU A 228 -8.61 -6.31 9.75
N TYR A 229 -7.79 -6.91 8.88
CA TYR A 229 -8.07 -8.23 8.29
C TYR A 229 -8.21 -9.32 9.36
N SER A 230 -7.36 -9.28 10.39
CA SER A 230 -7.43 -10.24 11.50
C SER A 230 -8.74 -10.16 12.30
N THR A 231 -9.45 -9.03 12.25
CA THR A 231 -10.76 -8.84 12.92
C THR A 231 -11.94 -9.40 12.13
N LEU A 232 -11.74 -9.74 10.85
CA LEU A 232 -12.78 -10.32 10.00
C LEU A 232 -13.16 -11.73 10.47
N ARG A 233 -14.46 -12.03 10.44
CA ARG A 233 -14.96 -13.39 10.71
C ARG A 233 -14.75 -14.30 9.50
N ASN A 234 -15.01 -13.78 8.31
CA ASN A 234 -14.91 -14.51 7.04
C ASN A 234 -13.61 -14.10 6.33
N GLN A 235 -12.48 -14.58 6.85
CA GLN A 235 -11.20 -14.44 6.18
C GLN A 235 -11.13 -15.33 4.93
N LEU A 236 -10.29 -14.94 3.99
CA LEU A 236 -10.06 -15.71 2.77
C LEU A 236 -9.29 -16.99 3.08
N HIS A 237 -9.51 -18.02 2.27
CA HIS A 237 -8.59 -19.15 2.25
C HIS A 237 -7.18 -18.67 1.90
N TRP A 238 -6.17 -19.16 2.63
CA TRP A 238 -4.79 -18.69 2.49
C TRP A 238 -4.23 -18.81 1.07
N GLN A 239 -4.71 -19.76 0.27
CA GLN A 239 -4.32 -19.91 -1.15
C GLN A 239 -4.73 -18.68 -1.98
N LYS A 240 -5.90 -18.10 -1.70
CA LYS A 240 -6.38 -16.89 -2.37
C LYS A 240 -5.56 -15.68 -1.96
N VAL A 241 -5.22 -15.55 -0.67
CA VAL A 241 -4.32 -14.50 -0.17
C VAL A 241 -2.95 -14.61 -0.86
N GLN A 242 -2.37 -15.81 -0.89
CA GLN A 242 -1.10 -16.06 -1.57
C GLN A 242 -1.13 -15.75 -3.07
N LEU A 243 -2.27 -15.95 -3.75
CA LEU A 243 -2.40 -15.60 -5.15
C LEU A 243 -2.29 -14.08 -5.35
N ILE A 244 -3.06 -13.29 -4.58
CA ILE A 244 -3.04 -11.82 -4.66
C ILE A 244 -1.64 -11.29 -4.35
N VAL A 245 -1.01 -11.79 -3.28
CA VAL A 245 0.36 -11.41 -2.89
C VAL A 245 1.36 -11.80 -3.97
N HIS A 246 1.22 -12.98 -4.57
CA HIS A 246 2.13 -13.44 -5.62
C HIS A 246 2.08 -12.56 -6.86
N GLU A 247 0.89 -12.19 -7.32
CA GLU A 247 0.71 -11.24 -8.43
C GLU A 247 1.39 -9.91 -8.12
N ALA A 248 1.22 -9.40 -6.89
CA ALA A 248 1.86 -8.15 -6.49
C ALA A 248 3.40 -8.25 -6.52
N VAL A 249 3.97 -9.37 -6.06
CA VAL A 249 5.43 -9.64 -6.12
C VAL A 249 5.95 -9.69 -7.55
N GLU A 250 5.22 -10.33 -8.46
CA GLU A 250 5.62 -10.41 -9.87
C GLU A 250 5.67 -9.03 -10.51
N ILE A 251 4.63 -8.22 -10.28
CA ILE A 251 4.56 -6.84 -10.78
C ILE A 251 5.68 -5.97 -10.18
N GLU A 252 5.91 -6.06 -8.87
CA GLU A 252 6.96 -5.28 -8.20
C GLU A 252 8.36 -5.68 -8.68
N THR A 253 8.60 -6.99 -8.81
CA THR A 253 9.87 -7.51 -9.33
C THR A 253 10.12 -7.00 -10.74
N GLN A 254 9.13 -7.11 -11.63
CA GLN A 254 9.23 -6.61 -13.00
C GLN A 254 9.51 -5.10 -13.03
N PHE A 255 8.86 -4.32 -12.16
CA PHE A 255 9.05 -2.88 -12.08
C PHE A 255 10.50 -2.51 -11.74
N VAL A 256 11.03 -3.01 -10.62
CA VAL A 256 12.33 -2.56 -10.09
C VAL A 256 13.53 -3.32 -10.66
N CYS A 257 13.32 -4.48 -11.29
CA CYS A 257 14.40 -5.27 -11.88
C CYS A 257 14.52 -5.06 -13.40
N ASP A 258 13.40 -4.85 -14.10
CA ASP A 258 13.37 -4.85 -15.56
C ASP A 258 13.04 -3.48 -16.14
N ALA A 259 11.92 -2.88 -15.70
CA ALA A 259 11.43 -1.66 -16.33
C ALA A 259 12.13 -0.39 -15.82
N LEU A 260 12.46 -0.34 -14.54
CA LEU A 260 13.30 0.67 -13.92
C LEU A 260 14.41 -0.03 -13.12
N PRO A 261 15.43 -0.59 -13.80
CA PRO A 261 16.38 -1.49 -13.16
C PRO A 261 17.15 -0.82 -12.03
N CYS A 262 17.10 -1.40 -10.83
CA CYS A 262 17.92 -0.98 -9.69
C CYS A 262 19.44 -1.09 -9.96
N ALA A 263 19.83 -1.84 -11.00
CA ALA A 263 21.20 -1.84 -11.53
C ALA A 263 21.68 -0.44 -11.95
N LEU A 264 20.78 0.47 -12.31
CA LEU A 264 21.10 1.86 -12.66
C LEU A 264 21.73 2.64 -11.50
N ILE A 265 21.48 2.23 -10.26
CA ILE A 265 22.07 2.80 -9.04
C ILE A 265 23.10 1.87 -8.40
N GLY A 266 23.49 0.79 -9.08
CA GLY A 266 24.50 -0.17 -8.63
C GLY A 266 23.99 -1.28 -7.72
N MET A 267 22.68 -1.54 -7.67
CA MET A 267 22.12 -2.68 -6.95
C MET A 267 22.03 -3.93 -7.82
N ASN A 268 22.00 -5.11 -7.20
CA ASN A 268 21.84 -6.38 -7.89
C ASN A 268 20.35 -6.78 -7.96
N SER A 269 19.83 -6.99 -9.18
CA SER A 269 18.42 -7.33 -9.41
C SER A 269 18.00 -8.68 -8.80
N GLU A 270 18.89 -9.66 -8.71
CA GLU A 270 18.60 -10.95 -8.05
C GLU A 270 18.38 -10.76 -6.55
N LEU A 271 19.25 -9.97 -5.91
CA LEU A 271 19.09 -9.60 -4.50
C LEU A 271 17.84 -8.74 -4.28
N MET A 272 17.53 -7.81 -5.19
CA MET A 272 16.28 -7.03 -5.10
C MET A 272 15.04 -7.93 -5.22
N SER A 273 15.02 -8.88 -6.15
CA SER A 273 13.94 -9.86 -6.27
C SER A 273 13.81 -10.73 -5.01
N GLN A 274 14.93 -11.12 -4.40
CA GLN A 274 14.93 -11.84 -3.13
C GLN A 274 14.35 -10.98 -1.99
N TYR A 275 14.69 -9.69 -1.94
CA TYR A 275 14.16 -8.76 -0.94
C TYR A 275 12.63 -8.61 -1.06
N ILE A 276 12.09 -8.42 -2.27
CA ILE A 276 10.64 -8.32 -2.48
C ILE A 276 9.92 -9.59 -2.00
N LYS A 277 10.50 -10.77 -2.30
CA LYS A 277 9.97 -12.07 -1.83
C LYS A 277 10.04 -12.21 -0.31
N PHE A 278 11.10 -11.68 0.31
CA PHE A 278 11.23 -11.62 1.77
C PHE A 278 10.12 -10.74 2.39
N VAL A 279 9.88 -9.56 1.84
CA VAL A 279 8.79 -8.66 2.28
C VAL A 279 7.43 -9.33 2.13
N ALA A 280 7.19 -10.00 1.00
CA ALA A 280 5.94 -10.72 0.77
C ALA A 280 5.70 -11.87 1.76
N ASP A 281 6.74 -12.61 2.15
CA ASP A 281 6.62 -13.62 3.19
C ASP A 281 6.28 -13.02 4.57
N HIS A 282 6.78 -11.83 4.88
CA HIS A 282 6.42 -11.11 6.11
C HIS A 282 4.95 -10.68 6.08
N LEU A 283 4.50 -10.12 4.96
CA LEU A 283 3.09 -9.77 4.77
C LEU A 283 2.17 -10.99 4.87
N LEU A 284 2.54 -12.12 4.26
CA LEU A 284 1.77 -13.36 4.37
C LEU A 284 1.63 -13.82 5.81
N VAL A 285 2.71 -13.77 6.60
CA VAL A 285 2.66 -14.13 8.02
C VAL A 285 1.79 -13.16 8.81
N ALA A 286 1.88 -11.85 8.55
CA ALA A 286 1.04 -10.84 9.19
C ALA A 286 -0.45 -11.03 8.88
N LEU A 287 -0.77 -11.53 7.68
CA LEU A 287 -2.13 -11.92 7.26
C LEU A 287 -2.55 -13.33 7.74
N GLY A 288 -1.77 -13.98 8.62
CA GLY A 288 -2.08 -15.30 9.16
C GLY A 288 -1.88 -16.47 8.19
N CYS A 289 -1.15 -16.25 7.09
CA CYS A 289 -0.91 -17.24 6.03
C CYS A 289 0.51 -17.86 6.13
N PRO A 290 0.71 -19.09 5.61
CA PRO A 290 2.04 -19.66 5.51
C PRO A 290 2.91 -18.90 4.49
N ARG A 291 4.22 -18.85 4.76
CA ARG A 291 5.22 -18.31 3.82
C ARG A 291 5.18 -19.05 2.49
N LYS A 292 5.42 -18.33 1.40
CA LYS A 292 5.45 -18.87 0.03
C LYS A 292 6.89 -19.04 -0.47
N TYR A 293 7.76 -18.06 -0.25
CA TYR A 293 9.08 -18.00 -0.89
C TYR A 293 10.20 -18.59 -0.03
N ASN A 294 10.07 -18.50 1.29
CA ASN A 294 11.01 -18.98 2.30
C ASN A 294 12.45 -18.46 2.10
N VAL A 295 12.57 -17.17 1.75
CA VAL A 295 13.86 -16.51 1.54
C VAL A 295 14.25 -15.61 2.71
N GLN A 296 15.55 -15.34 2.86
CA GLN A 296 16.09 -14.43 3.88
C GLN A 296 16.22 -13.01 3.33
N ASN A 297 16.33 -12.02 4.22
CA ASN A 297 16.63 -10.66 3.83
C ASN A 297 18.05 -10.59 3.23
N PRO A 298 18.23 -10.16 1.97
CA PRO A 298 19.55 -10.04 1.36
C PRO A 298 20.27 -8.73 1.71
N PHE A 299 19.60 -7.77 2.36
CA PHE A 299 20.11 -6.42 2.62
C PHE A 299 20.16 -6.15 4.14
N ASP A 300 21.36 -6.26 4.72
CA ASP A 300 21.62 -6.06 6.14
C ASP A 300 21.21 -4.67 6.65
N TRP A 301 21.33 -3.63 5.81
CA TRP A 301 20.92 -2.28 6.18
C TRP A 301 19.40 -2.12 6.32
N MET A 302 18.60 -2.99 5.70
CA MET A 302 17.15 -2.96 5.81
C MET A 302 16.65 -3.54 7.14
N GLU A 303 17.47 -4.30 7.88
CA GLU A 303 17.10 -4.81 9.21
C GLU A 303 17.09 -3.70 10.29
N PHE A 304 17.92 -2.68 10.13
CA PHE A 304 17.99 -1.57 11.10
C PHE A 304 16.85 -0.57 10.94
N ILE A 305 16.19 -0.56 9.78
CA ILE A 305 15.15 0.39 9.41
C ILE A 305 13.76 -0.11 9.85
N SER A 306 13.55 -1.43 9.92
CA SER A 306 12.31 -2.03 10.42
C SER A 306 12.19 -2.06 11.95
N LEU A 307 13.19 -1.54 12.68
CA LEU A 307 13.27 -1.53 14.14
C LEU A 307 13.04 -0.14 14.78
N GLN A 308 12.56 0.85 14.02
CA GLN A 308 12.22 2.18 14.54
C GLN A 308 10.71 2.44 14.51
#